data_AF-A0A2D6F0M0-F1
#
_entry.id   AF-A0A2D6F0M0-F1
#
_cell.length_a   1.000
_cell.length_b   1.000
_cell.length_c   1.000
_cell.angle_alpha   90.00
_cell.angle_beta   90.00
_cell.angle_gamma   90.00
#
_symmetry.space_group_name_H-M   'P 1'
#
loop_
_entity.id
_entity.type
_entity.pdbx_description
1 polymer ?
#
loop_
_entity_poly.entity_id
_entity_poly.type
_entity_poly.pdbx_seq_one_letter_code
_entity_poly.pdbx_strand_id
1 'polypeptide(L)' 'MAKNHIFKFRLTKRQLEYIRQESKIEGYISVAAYVRDRLLSQDKFIASKIIETHQNVKELLAFIK' A
#
# COMPACT_ATOMS: atom_id res chain seq x y z
N MET A 1 4.17 20.83 14.51
CA MET A 1 5.33 20.09 13.95
C MET A 1 4.83 18.80 13.34
N ALA A 2 5.17 18.49 12.08
CA ALA A 2 4.82 17.21 11.49
C ALA A 2 5.52 16.07 12.26
N LYS A 3 4.76 15.07 12.71
CA LYS A 3 5.33 13.89 13.36
C LYS A 3 5.93 13.00 12.27
N ASN A 4 7.25 12.91 12.22
CA ASN A 4 7.94 11.99 11.31
C ASN A 4 7.82 10.57 11.88
N HIS A 5 7.00 9.73 11.24
CA HIS A 5 6.92 8.31 11.57
C HIS A 5 7.95 7.51 10.77
N ILE A 6 8.77 6.73 11.47
CA ILE A 6 9.80 5.89 10.86
C ILE A 6 9.31 4.45 10.85
N PHE A 7 9.21 3.87 9.66
CA PHE A 7 8.93 2.44 9.49
C PHE A 7 10.23 1.69 9.21
N LYS A 8 10.47 0.60 9.94
CA LYS A 8 11.63 -0.27 9.77
C LYS A 8 11.16 -1.67 9.40
N PHE A 9 11.67 -2.19 8.29
CA PHE A 9 11.39 -3.53 7.82
C PHE A 9 12.65 -4.38 7.91
N ARG A 10 12.50 -5.62 8.42
CA ARG A 10 13.58 -6.60 8.35
C ARG A 10 13.44 -7.35 7.03
N LEU A 11 14.48 -7.32 6.22
CA LEU A 11 14.51 -7.93 4.90
C LEU A 11 15.72 -8.83 4.77
N THR A 12 15.56 -9.91 4.00
CA THR A 12 16.69 -10.72 3.53
C THR A 12 17.44 -9.98 2.42
N LYS A 13 18.70 -10.38 2.17
CA LYS A 13 19.52 -9.79 1.10
C LYS A 13 18.84 -9.89 -0.28
N ARG A 14 18.22 -11.04 -0.57
CA ARG A 14 17.50 -11.29 -1.82
C ARG A 14 16.30 -10.37 -2.01
N GLN A 15 15.51 -10.14 -0.96
CA GLN A 15 14.38 -9.20 -1.00
C GLN A 15 14.85 -7.77 -1.24
N LEU A 16 15.94 -7.35 -0.57
CA LEU A 16 16.50 -6.02 -0.77
C LEU A 16 17.00 -5.80 -2.19
N GLU A 17 17.67 -6.80 -2.78
CA GLU A 17 18.14 -6.74 -4.18
C GLU A 17 16.98 -6.66 -5.17
N TYR A 18 15.94 -7.47 -4.96
CA TYR A 18 14.72 -7.42 -5.77
C TYR A 18 14.07 -6.03 -5.75
N ILE A 19 13.84 -5.47 -4.55
CA ILE A 19 13.23 -4.15 -4.39
C ILE A 19 14.10 -3.06 -5.05
N ARG A 20 15.43 -3.16 -4.94
CA ARG A 20 16.36 -2.22 -5.59
C ARG A 20 16.33 -2.29 -7.11
N GLN A 21 16.20 -3.49 -7.67
CA GLN A 21 16.08 -3.66 -9.12
C GLN A 21 14.75 -3.09 -9.61
N GLU A 22 13.66 -3.45 -8.95
CA GLU A 22 12.32 -2.97 -9.29
C GLU A 22 12.23 -1.43 -9.19
N SER A 23 12.78 -0.84 -8.13
CA SER A 23 12.81 0.62 -7.98
C SER A 23 13.57 1.31 -9.12
N LYS A 24 14.65 0.69 -9.63
CA LYS A 24 15.41 1.24 -10.76
C LYS A 24 14.65 1.12 -12.08
N ILE A 25 13.97 -0.01 -12.30
CA ILE A 25 13.15 -0.24 -13.49
C ILE A 25 12.03 0.80 -13.57
N GLU A 26 11.41 1.12 -12.44
CA GLU A 26 10.36 2.14 -12.36
C GLU A 26 10.90 3.58 -12.30
N GLY A 27 12.22 3.79 -12.42
CA GLY A 27 12.83 5.11 -12.52
C GLY A 27 12.98 5.86 -11.19
N TYR A 28 12.82 5.18 -10.05
CA TYR A 28 12.98 5.80 -8.74
C TYR A 28 14.45 6.00 -8.35
N ILE A 29 14.76 7.20 -7.87
CA ILE A 29 16.09 7.57 -7.37
C ILE A 29 16.41 6.87 -6.03
N SER A 30 15.39 6.59 -5.22
CA SER A 30 15.57 5.95 -3.92
C SER A 30 14.56 4.84 -3.66
N VAL A 31 15.04 3.76 -3.04
CA VAL A 31 14.18 2.66 -2.56
C VAL A 31 13.11 3.16 -1.59
N ALA A 32 13.44 4.16 -0.76
CA ALA A 32 12.48 4.72 0.20
C ALA A 32 11.34 5.48 -0.49
N ALA A 33 11.59 6.16 -1.61
CA ALA A 33 10.53 6.78 -2.41
C ALA A 33 9.62 5.71 -3.02
N TYR A 34 10.23 4.71 -3.69
CA TYR A 34 9.50 3.59 -4.28
C TYR A 34 8.62 2.85 -3.25
N VAL A 35 9.17 2.49 -2.09
CA VAL A 35 8.43 1.78 -1.04
C VAL A 35 7.30 2.64 -0.46
N ARG A 36 7.51 3.95 -0.27
CA ARG A 36 6.44 4.85 0.20
C ARG A 36 5.30 4.94 -0.80
N ASP A 37 5.61 5.10 -2.08
CA ASP A 37 4.58 5.17 -3.13
C ASP A 37 3.82 3.85 -3.25
N ARG A 38 4.50 2.70 -3.15
CA ARG A 38 3.85 1.39 -3.11
C ARG A 38 2.94 1.22 -1.90
N LEU A 39 3.39 1.62 -0.71
CA LEU A 39 2.57 1.54 0.51
C LEU A 39 1.32 2.44 0.39
N LEU A 40 1.49 3.68 -0.07
CA LEU A 40 0.40 4.63 -0.22
C LEU A 40 -0.56 4.28 -1.37
N SER A 41 -0.07 3.61 -2.42
CA SER A 41 -0.90 3.17 -3.55
C SER A 41 -1.69 1.90 -3.23
N GLN A 42 -1.14 0.98 -2.43
CA GLN A 42 -1.88 -0.18 -1.92
C GLN A 42 -3.02 0.22 -0.98
N ASP A 43 -2.85 1.29 -0.20
CA ASP A 43 -3.92 1.82 0.64
C ASP A 43 -5.15 2.24 -0.17
N LYS A 44 -4.99 2.73 -1.41
CA LYS A 44 -6.16 3.05 -2.27
C LYS A 44 -6.95 1.81 -2.66
N PHE A 45 -6.28 0.69 -2.94
CA PHE A 45 -6.94 -0.56 -3.29
C PHE A 45 -7.63 -1.21 -2.08
N ILE A 46 -6.98 -1.18 -0.92
CA ILE A 46 -7.57 -1.68 0.33
C ILE A 46 -8.74 -0.79 0.74
N ALA A 47 -8.58 0.54 0.70
CA ALA A 47 -9.65 1.48 0.99
C ALA A 47 -10.84 1.33 0.02
N SER A 48 -10.58 1.16 -1.28
CA SER A 48 -11.66 0.93 -2.24
C SER A 48 -12.41 -0.37 -1.96
N LYS A 49 -11.70 -1.44 -1.59
CA LYS A 49 -12.34 -2.71 -1.22
C LYS A 49 -13.14 -2.62 0.08
N ILE A 50 -12.69 -1.85 1.06
CA ILE A 50 -13.44 -1.60 2.30
C ILE A 50 -14.74 -0.84 1.98
N ILE A 51 -14.66 0.21 1.15
CA ILE A 51 -15.83 1.00 0.74
C ILE A 51 -16.84 0.12 -0.03
N GLU A 52 -16.36 -0.66 -1.01
CA GLU A 52 -17.17 -1.58 -1.81
C GLU A 52 -17.86 -2.62 -0.93
N THR A 53 -17.12 -3.21 0.03
CA THR A 53 -17.69 -4.19 0.97
C THR A 53 -18.77 -3.54 1.85
N HIS A 54 -18.55 -2.31 2.30
CA HIS A 54 -19.53 -1.58 3.11
C HIS A 54 -20.82 -1.29 2.32
N GLN A 55 -20.72 -0.92 1.03
CA GLN A 55 -21.88 -0.73 0.15
C GLN A 55 -22.65 -2.02 -0.07
N ASN A 56 -21.98 -3.12 -0.40
CA ASN A 56 -22.61 -4.42 -0.61
C ASN A 56 -23.38 -4.89 0.65
N VAL A 57 -22.80 -4.69 1.84
CA VAL A 57 -23.48 -5.02 3.11
C VAL A 57 -24.72 -4.14 3.32
N LYS A 58 -24.65 -2.85 2.97
CA LYS A 58 -25.78 -1.92 3.06
C LYS A 58 -26.94 -2.34 2.16
N GLU A 59 -26.63 -2.75 0.94
CA GLU A 59 -27.62 -3.24 -0.04
C GLU A 59 -28.27 -4.53 0.43
N LEU A 60 -27.48 -5.49 0.93
CA LEU A 60 -28.01 -6.73 1.51
C LEU A 60 -28.95 -6.46 2.70
N LEU A 61 -28.56 -5.56 3.61
CA LEU A 61 -29.41 -5.18 4.73
C LEU A 61 -30.68 -4.44 4.32
N ALA A 62 -30.63 -3.68 3.21
CA ALA A 62 -31.81 -3.03 2.65
C ALA A 62 -32.75 -4.02 1.95
N PHE A 63 -32.22 -5.12 1.41
CA PHE A 63 -33.01 -6.17 0.75
C PHE A 63 -33.69 -7.14 1.74
N ILE A 64 -33.11 -7.33 2.93
CA ILE A 64 -33.65 -8.21 3.98
C ILE A 64 -34.73 -7.50 4.82
N LYS A 65 -34.84 -6.17 4.71
CA LYS A 65 -35.87 -5.35 5.37
C LYS A 65 -37.11 -5.20 4.49
#